data_AF-A0A9E8QGV2-F1
#
_entry.id   AF-A0A9E8QGV2-F1
#
_cell.length_a   1.000
_cell.length_b   1.000
_cell.length_c   1.000
_cell.angle_alpha   90.00
_cell.angle_beta   90.00
_cell.angle_gamma   90.00
#
_symmetry.space_group_name_H-M   'P 1'
#
loop_
_entity.id
_entity.type
_entity.pdbx_description
1 polymer ?
#
loop_
_entity_poly.entity_id
_entity_poly.type
_entity_poly.pdbx_seq_one_letter_code
_entity_poly.pdbx_strand_id
1 'polypeptide(L)'
;MDGLRAEVEAAGLGHLRFLIGNTSLPVSGAHVIGQIDGLWVTFLRDERGVVEERTLVEHPDERSAVTEFMSQLRNLARLKELEALLDKGLEPHD
;
A
#
# COMPACT_ATOMS: atom_id res chain seq x y z
N MET A 1 -8.74 11.60 6.12
CA MET A 1 -7.47 10.92 6.54
C MET A 1 -7.46 10.30 7.94
N ASP A 2 -7.84 10.98 9.02
CA ASP A 2 -7.66 10.45 10.40
C ASP A 2 -8.37 9.11 10.67
N GLY A 3 -9.46 8.82 9.95
CA GLY A 3 -10.16 7.52 10.02
C GLY A 3 -9.53 6.40 9.19
N LEU A 4 -8.77 6.73 8.14
CA LEU A 4 -8.25 5.73 7.19
C LEU A 4 -7.23 4.81 7.86
N ARG A 5 -6.38 5.34 8.74
CA ARG A 5 -5.45 4.52 9.51
C ARG A 5 -6.20 3.48 10.34
N ALA A 6 -7.24 3.89 11.06
CA ALA A 6 -8.06 2.99 11.85
C ALA A 6 -8.75 1.93 10.98
N GLU A 7 -9.19 2.28 9.76
CA GLU A 7 -9.76 1.34 8.80
C GLU A 7 -8.74 0.29 8.33
N VAL A 8 -7.50 0.70 8.03
CA VAL A 8 -6.40 -0.20 7.67
C VAL A 8 -6.09 -1.16 8.82
N GLU A 9 -6.02 -0.66 10.06
CA GLU A 9 -5.81 -1.49 11.25
C GLU A 9 -6.97 -2.47 11.47
N ALA A 10 -8.22 -2.01 11.37
CA ALA A 10 -9.40 -2.85 11.54
C ALA A 10 -9.51 -3.95 10.46
N ALA A 11 -8.96 -3.69 9.27
CA ALA A 11 -8.85 -4.68 8.20
C ALA A 11 -7.69 -5.68 8.39
N GLY A 12 -6.89 -5.54 9.46
CA GLY A 12 -5.72 -6.39 9.72
C GLY A 12 -4.51 -6.06 8.85
N LEU A 13 -4.52 -4.92 8.15
CA LEU A 13 -3.51 -4.53 7.15
C LEU A 13 -2.42 -3.62 7.73
N GLY A 14 -2.48 -3.29 9.03
CA GLY A 14 -1.54 -2.40 9.73
C GLY A 14 -0.07 -2.85 9.68
N HIS A 15 0.15 -4.16 9.48
CA HIS A 15 1.48 -4.75 9.34
C HIS A 15 2.14 -4.49 7.97
N LEU A 16 1.37 -4.00 6.99
CA LEU A 16 1.89 -3.65 5.67
C LEU A 16 2.61 -2.31 5.70
N ARG A 17 3.51 -2.08 4.74
CA ARG A 17 4.19 -0.80 4.59
C ARG A 17 3.29 0.16 3.82
N PHE A 18 2.85 1.21 4.49
CA PHE A 18 2.05 2.24 3.86
C PHE A 18 2.27 3.64 4.44
N LEU A 19 1.86 4.66 3.69
CA LEU A 19 1.86 6.06 4.07
C LEU A 19 0.51 6.70 3.75
N ILE A 20 0.00 7.44 4.72
CA ILE A 20 -1.26 8.18 4.63
C ILE A 20 -0.94 9.66 4.83
N GLY A 21 -1.20 10.47 3.81
CA GLY A 21 -1.18 11.93 3.85
C GLY A 21 0.18 12.53 3.49
N ASN A 22 1.26 12.08 4.13
CA ASN A 22 2.60 12.61 3.81
C ASN A 22 3.19 11.90 2.59
N THR A 23 2.82 12.39 1.40
CA THR A 23 3.27 11.87 0.11
C THR A 23 4.76 12.06 -0.14
N SER A 24 5.46 12.89 0.64
CA SER A 24 6.90 13.17 0.46
C SER A 24 7.85 12.26 1.24
N LEU A 25 7.34 11.53 2.24
CA LEU A 25 8.18 10.73 3.13
C LEU A 25 8.77 9.51 2.38
N PRO A 26 10.10 9.32 2.34
CA PRO A 26 10.73 8.26 1.57
C PRO A 26 10.73 6.93 2.33
N VAL A 27 9.56 6.31 2.48
CA VAL A 27 9.45 4.98 3.07
C VAL A 27 9.56 3.93 1.96
N SER A 28 10.66 3.17 2.02
CA SER A 28 10.95 2.04 1.13
C SER A 28 9.80 1.02 1.11
N GLY A 29 9.37 0.66 -0.10
CA GLY A 29 8.33 -0.36 -0.34
C GLY A 29 6.92 0.05 0.11
N ALA A 30 6.67 1.33 0.38
CA ALA A 30 5.38 1.77 0.90
C ALA A 30 4.35 1.99 -0.22
N HIS A 31 3.13 1.52 0.03
CA HIS A 31 1.95 2.03 -0.67
C HIS A 31 1.56 3.38 -0.10
N VAL A 32 1.35 4.38 -0.94
CA VAL A 32 1.09 5.76 -0.50
C VAL A 32 -0.28 6.19 -0.97
N ILE A 33 -1.01 6.88 -0.09
CA ILE A 33 -2.21 7.66 -0.42
C ILE A 33 -2.06 9.06 0.17
N GLY A 34 -2.41 10.08 -0.60
CA GLY A 34 -2.45 11.45 -0.12
C GLY A 34 -2.79 12.43 -1.22
N GLN A 35 -2.42 13.69 -1.01
CA GLN A 35 -2.62 14.75 -1.99
C GLN A 35 -1.30 15.27 -2.54
N ILE A 36 -1.28 15.59 -3.84
CA ILE A 36 -0.23 16.34 -4.54
C ILE A 36 -0.94 17.45 -5.31
N ASP A 37 -0.58 18.71 -5.07
CA ASP A 37 -1.19 19.88 -5.71
C ASP A 37 -2.73 19.89 -5.70
N GLY A 38 -3.33 19.38 -4.61
CA GLY A 38 -4.79 19.29 -4.42
C GLY A 38 -5.46 18.08 -5.07
N LEU A 39 -4.73 17.28 -5.85
CA LEU A 39 -5.22 16.03 -6.46
C LEU A 39 -4.99 14.86 -5.51
N TRP A 40 -5.98 13.98 -5.40
CA TRP A 40 -5.82 12.73 -4.67
C TRP A 40 -5.01 11.74 -5.49
N VAL A 41 -4.00 11.14 -4.88
CA VAL A 41 -3.10 10.21 -5.56
C VAL A 41 -2.85 8.95 -4.74
N THR A 42 -2.63 7.86 -5.45
CA THR A 42 -2.03 6.63 -4.90
C THR A 42 -0.81 6.24 -5.72
N PHE A 43 0.24 5.74 -5.07
CA PHE A 43 1.44 5.23 -5.76
C PHE A 43 2.25 4.30 -4.86
N LEU A 44 3.21 3.59 -5.46
CA LEU A 44 4.20 2.78 -4.76
C LEU A 44 5.53 3.52 -4.65
N ARG A 45 6.23 3.24 -3.56
CA ARG A 45 7.66 3.56 -3.44
C ARG A 45 8.49 2.31 -3.63
N ASP A 46 9.56 2.45 -4.40
CA ASP A 46 10.54 1.38 -4.61
C ASP A 46 11.33 1.09 -3.32
N GLU A 47 12.26 0.14 -3.40
CA GLU A 47 13.11 -0.25 -2.26
C GLU A 47 14.02 0.89 -1.75
N ARG A 48 14.26 1.93 -2.56
CA ARG A 48 15.03 3.12 -2.17
C ARG A 48 14.14 4.21 -1.59
N GLY A 49 12.83 3.97 -1.52
CA GLY A 49 11.86 4.97 -1.09
C GLY A 49 11.57 6.02 -2.16
N VAL A 50 11.89 5.78 -3.43
CA VAL A 50 11.60 6.68 -4.56
C VAL A 50 10.24 6.32 -5.16
N VAL A 51 9.51 7.30 -5.67
CA VAL A 51 8.20 7.07 -6.31
C VAL A 51 8.38 6.20 -7.56
N GLU A 52 7.59 5.13 -7.67
CA GLU A 52 7.46 4.37 -8.89
C GLU A 52 6.45 5.04 -9.81
N GLU A 53 6.91 5.93 -10.69
CA GLU A 53 6.07 6.78 -11.56
C GLU A 53 4.96 6.01 -12.32
N ARG A 54 5.23 4.76 -12.71
CA ARG A 54 4.26 3.90 -13.42
C ARG A 54 3.07 3.46 -12.57
N THR A 55 3.15 3.64 -11.26
CA THR A 55 2.12 3.27 -10.27
C THR A 55 1.35 4.49 -9.77
N LEU A 56 1.75 5.69 -10.19
CA LEU A 56 1.04 6.92 -9.83
C LEU A 56 -0.31 6.96 -10.54
N VAL A 57 -1.36 7.01 -9.73
CA VAL A 57 -2.74 7.12 -10.18
C VAL A 57 -3.36 8.33 -9.51
N GLU A 58 -3.92 9.21 -10.35
CA GLU A 58 -4.74 10.34 -9.91
C GLU A 58 -6.19 9.90 -9.76
N HIS A 59 -6.84 10.41 -8.73
CA HIS A 59 -8.22 10.10 -8.38
C HIS A 59 -9.07 11.36 -8.34
N PRO A 60 -10.35 11.28 -8.76
CA PRO A 60 -11.24 12.44 -8.76
C PRO A 60 -11.60 12.93 -7.35
N ASP A 61 -11.53 12.05 -6.33
CA ASP A 61 -11.90 12.36 -4.96
C ASP A 61 -11.24 11.42 -3.94
N GLU A 62 -11.35 11.77 -2.65
CA GLU A 62 -10.78 11.00 -1.53
C GLU A 62 -11.35 9.57 -1.50
N ARG A 63 -12.64 9.41 -1.77
CA ARG A 63 -13.31 8.12 -1.66
C ARG A 63 -12.77 7.12 -2.68
N SER A 64 -12.54 7.59 -3.90
CA SER A 64 -11.98 6.81 -5.01
C SER A 64 -10.55 6.39 -4.68
N ALA A 65 -9.73 7.32 -4.20
CA ALA A 65 -8.36 7.05 -3.77
C ALA A 65 -8.30 6.05 -2.60
N VAL A 66 -9.15 6.20 -1.58
CA VAL A 66 -9.24 5.27 -0.44
C VAL A 66 -9.65 3.87 -0.89
N THR A 67 -10.63 3.78 -1.79
CA THR A 67 -11.11 2.51 -2.32
C THR A 67 -9.99 1.75 -3.06
N GLU A 68 -9.28 2.45 -3.94
CA GLU A 68 -8.14 1.89 -4.66
C GLU A 68 -7.02 1.48 -3.70
N PHE A 69 -6.63 2.38 -2.79
CA PHE A 69 -5.58 2.13 -1.81
C PHE A 69 -5.88 0.89 -0.94
N MET A 70 -7.11 0.76 -0.42
CA MET A 70 -7.52 -0.42 0.35
C MET A 70 -7.52 -1.70 -0.48
N SER A 71 -7.90 -1.61 -1.77
CA SER A 71 -7.80 -2.74 -2.71
C SER A 71 -6.35 -3.19 -2.89
N GLN A 72 -5.44 -2.25 -3.13
CA GLN A 72 -4.01 -2.53 -3.29
C GLN A 72 -3.41 -3.18 -2.04
N LEU A 73 -3.72 -2.67 -0.84
CA LEU A 73 -3.25 -3.28 0.41
C LEU A 73 -3.77 -4.72 0.61
N ARG A 74 -5.04 -4.98 0.28
CA ARG A 74 -5.60 -6.35 0.36
C ARG A 74 -4.90 -7.29 -0.62
N ASN A 75 -4.63 -6.82 -1.84
CA ASN A 75 -3.90 -7.59 -2.84
C ASN A 75 -2.47 -7.89 -2.38
N LEU A 76 -1.79 -6.91 -1.77
CA LEU A 76 -0.45 -7.12 -1.21
C LEU A 76 -0.45 -8.14 -0.06
N ALA A 77 -1.40 -8.04 0.88
CA ALA A 77 -1.53 -9.03 1.95
C ALA A 77 -1.72 -10.43 1.37
N ARG A 78 -2.60 -10.58 0.37
CA ARG A 78 -2.85 -11.86 -0.28
C ARG A 78 -1.62 -12.41 -1.00
N LEU A 79 -0.85 -11.56 -1.67
CA LEU A 79 0.40 -11.97 -2.32
C LEU A 79 1.39 -12.51 -1.29
N LYS A 80 1.60 -11.79 -0.17
CA LYS A 80 2.50 -12.22 0.91
C LYS A 80 2.08 -13.54 1.56
N GLU A 81 0.78 -13.75 1.73
CA GLU A 81 0.25 -15.04 2.19
C GLU A 81 0.61 -16.18 1.23
N LEU A 82 0.44 -15.95 -0.07
CA LEU A 82 0.76 -16.95 -1.10
C LEU A 82 2.25 -17.25 -1.16
N GLU A 83 3.11 -16.23 -1.09
CA GLU A 83 4.57 -16.38 -1.02
C GLU A 83 4.97 -17.22 0.20
N ALA A 84 4.44 -16.91 1.38
CA ALA A 84 4.75 -17.67 2.60
C ALA A 84 4.26 -19.13 2.55
N LEU A 85 3.16 -19.42 1.83
CA LEU A 85 2.68 -20.78 1.62
C LEU A 85 3.58 -21.55 0.65
N LEU A 86 4.06 -20.90 -0.42
CA LEU A 86 5.00 -21.49 -1.36
C LEU A 86 6.32 -21.83 -0.66
N ASP A 87 6.86 -20.92 0.13
CA ASP A 87 8.11 -21.14 0.87
C ASP A 87 8.00 -22.36 1.81
N LYS A 88 6.88 -22.48 2.55
CA LYS A 88 6.61 -23.63 3.42
C LYS A 88 6.44 -24.95 2.67
N GLY A 89 5.87 -24.91 1.46
CA GLY A 89 5.70 -26.09 0.62
C GLY A 89 6.99 -26.54 -0.07
N LEU A 90 8.02 -25.69 -0.10
CA LEU A 90 9.33 -25.93 -0.69
C LEU A 90 10.39 -26.34 0.36
N GLU A 91 10.07 -26.33 1.65
CA GLU A 91 10.95 -26.91 2.67
C GLU A 91 11.10 -28.42 2.40
N PRO A 92 12.31 -28.92 2.10
CA PRO A 92 12.50 -30.35 1.90
C PRO A 92 12.15 -31.07 3.21
N HIS A 93 11.24 -32.03 3.12
CA HIS A 93 11.06 -33.01 4.18
C HIS A 93 12.34 -33.86 4.25
N ASP A 94 13.19 -33.55 5.23
CA ASP A 94 14.33 -34.39 5.63
C ASP A 94 13.87 -35.79 6.08
#